data_AF-A0A3A9VL95-F1
#
_entry.id   AF-A0A3A9VL95-F1
#
_cell.length_a   1.000
_cell.length_b   1.000
_cell.length_c   1.000
_cell.angle_alpha   90.00
_cell.angle_beta   90.00
_cell.angle_gamma   90.00
#
_symmetry.space_group_name_H-M   'P 1'
#
loop_
_entity.id
_entity.type
_entity.pdbx_description
1 polymer ?
#
loop_
_entity_poly.entity_id
_entity_poly.type
_entity_poly.pdbx_seq_one_letter_code
_entity_poly.pdbx_strand_id
1 'polypeptide(L)'
;MVVLKKIKAATLIETLTASVLIIIVFMIASLSFNNIFNNHVKRDTSSIDNRIKELEYLVLHEQLKIPYSEDFAGWDIYINSKNNIINLTYTKEGKENNKVLYPK
;
A
#
# COMPACT_ATOMS: atom_id res chain seq x y z
N MET A 1 62.04 -24.26 14.73
CA MET A 1 60.89 -24.09 15.64
C MET A 1 59.64 -24.00 14.79
N VAL A 2 58.90 -25.10 14.65
CA VAL A 2 57.82 -25.26 13.67
C VAL A 2 56.50 -24.87 14.34
N VAL A 3 55.94 -23.73 13.96
CA VAL A 3 54.61 -23.30 14.42
C VAL A 3 53.56 -23.92 13.50
N LEU A 4 53.27 -25.21 13.70
CA LEU A 4 52.02 -25.81 13.24
C LEU A 4 51.02 -25.73 14.39
N LYS A 5 50.47 -24.52 14.60
CA LYS A 5 49.38 -24.32 15.57
C LYS A 5 48.12 -24.96 14.98
N LYS A 6 47.76 -26.16 15.44
CA LYS A 6 46.47 -26.81 15.11
C LYS A 6 45.35 -25.83 15.44
N ILE A 7 44.75 -25.21 14.42
CA ILE A 7 43.51 -24.46 14.60
C ILE A 7 42.49 -25.50 15.06
N LYS A 8 41.91 -25.33 16.26
CA LYS A 8 40.90 -26.27 16.76
C LYS A 8 39.78 -26.32 15.71
N ALA A 9 39.59 -27.46 15.05
CA ALA A 9 38.54 -27.66 14.04
C ALA A 9 37.14 -27.23 14.52
N ALA A 10 36.93 -27.21 15.85
CA ALA A 10 35.77 -26.65 16.52
C ALA A 10 35.43 -25.20 16.08
N THR A 11 36.42 -24.31 15.89
CA THR A 11 36.14 -22.90 15.56
C THR A 11 35.73 -22.70 14.10
N LEU A 12 36.15 -23.57 13.17
CA LEU A 12 35.73 -23.49 11.77
C LEU A 12 34.28 -23.94 11.60
N ILE A 13 33.89 -25.03 12.27
CA ILE A 13 32.51 -25.52 12.23
C ILE A 13 31.57 -24.51 12.88
N GLU A 14 31.96 -23.93 14.01
CA GLU A 14 31.19 -22.89 14.71
C GLU A 14 30.97 -21.63 13.87
N THR A 15 32.01 -21.15 13.18
CA THR A 15 31.88 -19.98 12.30
C THR A 15 31.03 -20.27 11.07
N LEU A 16 31.13 -21.48 10.51
CA LEU A 16 30.28 -21.91 9.39
C LEU A 16 28.81 -22.00 9.83
N THR A 17 28.51 -22.67 10.95
CA THR A 17 27.13 -22.80 11.44
C THR A 17 26.53 -21.43 11.79
N ALA A 18 27.30 -20.54 12.43
CA ALA A 18 26.87 -19.17 12.69
C ALA A 18 26.54 -18.42 11.40
N SER A 19 27.38 -18.55 10.36
CA SER A 19 27.14 -17.90 9.07
C SER A 19 25.86 -18.41 8.39
N VAL A 20 25.59 -19.71 8.46
CA VAL A 20 24.37 -20.32 7.90
C VAL A 20 23.14 -19.82 8.64
N LEU A 21 23.19 -19.74 9.97
CA LEU A 21 22.10 -19.19 10.77
C LEU A 21 21.82 -17.72 10.42
N ILE A 22 22.87 -16.90 10.25
CA ILE A 22 22.73 -15.51 9.82
C ILE A 22 22.02 -15.44 8.46
N ILE A 23 22.45 -16.25 7.47
CA ILE A 23 21.83 -16.28 6.14
C ILE A 23 20.35 -16.66 6.21
N ILE A 24 20.00 -17.68 7.01
CA ILE A 24 18.60 -18.11 7.18
C ILE A 24 17.76 -16.98 7.77
N VAL A 25 18.25 -16.29 8.80
CA VAL A 25 17.56 -15.17 9.44
C VAL A 25 17.34 -14.03 8.43
N PHE A 26 18.37 -13.65 7.68
CA PHE A 26 18.26 -12.62 6.65
C PHE A 26 17.30 -13.00 5.53
N MET A 27 17.26 -14.27 5.14
CA MET A 27 16.32 -14.76 4.13
C MET A 27 14.88 -14.63 4.62
N ILE A 28 14.57 -15.08 5.84
CA ILE A 28 13.23 -14.96 6.43
C ILE A 28 12.84 -13.49 6.56
N ALA A 29 13.75 -12.64 7.04
CA ALA A 29 13.52 -11.20 7.18
C ALA A 29 13.24 -10.55 5.82
N SER A 30 14.01 -10.88 4.78
CA SER A 30 13.84 -10.33 3.43
C SER A 30 12.51 -10.73 2.81
N LEU A 31 12.12 -12.00 2.94
CA LEU A 31 10.82 -12.49 2.47
C LEU A 31 9.67 -11.82 3.23
N SER A 32 9.81 -11.67 4.55
CA SER A 32 8.81 -11.00 5.39
C SER A 32 8.66 -9.53 4.99
N PHE A 33 9.78 -8.83 4.80
CA PHE A 33 9.78 -7.44 4.36
C PHE A 33 9.17 -7.26 2.98
N ASN A 34 9.52 -8.11 2.02
CA ASN A 34 8.94 -8.07 0.67
C ASN A 34 7.42 -8.25 0.70
N ASN A 35 6.91 -9.15 1.55
CA ASN A 35 5.48 -9.36 1.70
C ASN A 35 4.79 -8.14 2.34
N ILE A 36 5.36 -7.57 3.39
CA ILE A 36 4.83 -6.36 4.05
C ILE A 36 4.84 -5.18 3.08
N PHE A 37 5.95 -4.96 2.37
CA PHE A 37 6.11 -3.87 1.42
C PHE A 37 5.12 -4.00 0.25
N ASN A 38 5.02 -5.18 -0.38
CA ASN A 38 4.06 -5.40 -1.45
C ASN A 38 2.62 -5.21 -1.00
N ASN A 39 2.28 -5.61 0.23
CA ASN A 39 0.95 -5.38 0.79
C ASN A 39 0.69 -3.90 1.06
N HIS A 40 1.69 -3.15 1.53
CA HIS A 40 1.57 -1.71 1.73
C HIS A 40 1.38 -0.98 0.40
N VAL A 41 2.22 -1.26 -0.60
CA VAL A 41 2.12 -0.63 -1.94
C VAL A 41 0.79 -0.97 -2.62
N LYS A 42 0.32 -2.22 -2.56
CA LYS A 42 -0.98 -2.60 -3.12
C LYS A 42 -2.17 -1.96 -2.41
N ARG A 43 -2.03 -1.64 -1.13
CA ARG A 43 -3.08 -1.02 -0.31
C ARG A 43 -2.91 0.50 -0.20
N ASP A 44 -1.98 1.09 -0.92
CA ASP A 44 -1.77 2.53 -0.90
C ASP A 44 -2.95 3.23 -1.61
N THR A 45 -4.00 3.49 -0.84
CA THR A 45 -5.17 4.26 -1.27
C THR A 45 -4.93 5.76 -1.17
N SER A 46 -3.76 6.22 -0.75
CA SER A 46 -3.49 7.65 -0.53
C SER A 46 -3.77 8.49 -1.78
N SER A 47 -3.49 7.94 -2.97
CA SER A 47 -3.76 8.62 -4.23
C SER A 47 -5.26 8.81 -4.49
N ILE A 48 -6.07 7.76 -4.27
CA ILE A 48 -7.53 7.86 -4.44
C ILE A 48 -8.15 8.70 -3.32
N ASP A 49 -7.68 8.56 -2.08
CA ASP A 49 -8.17 9.34 -0.93
C ASP A 49 -7.94 10.85 -1.14
N ASN A 50 -6.79 11.24 -1.71
CA ASN A 50 -6.51 12.62 -2.08
C ASN A 50 -7.42 13.10 -3.22
N ARG A 51 -7.63 12.28 -4.25
CA ARG A 51 -8.51 12.63 -5.37
C ARG A 51 -9.96 12.81 -4.92
N ILE A 52 -10.46 11.93 -4.05
CA ILE A 52 -11.82 12.05 -3.49
C ILE A 52 -11.96 13.33 -2.66
N LYS A 53 -10.96 13.71 -1.86
CA LYS A 53 -10.97 14.98 -1.12
C LYS A 53 -11.00 16.19 -2.03
N GLU A 54 -10.27 16.15 -3.13
CA GLU A 54 -10.29 17.22 -4.14
C GLU A 54 -11.67 17.33 -4.79
N LEU A 55 -12.26 16.21 -5.21
CA LEU A 55 -13.61 16.18 -5.78
C LEU A 55 -14.66 16.67 -4.78
N GLU A 56 -14.56 16.29 -3.51
CA GLU A 56 -15.40 16.82 -2.43
C GLU A 56 -15.28 18.34 -2.30
N TYR A 57 -14.05 18.88 -2.34
CA TYR A 57 -13.83 20.32 -2.31
C TYR A 57 -14.48 21.02 -3.51
N LEU A 58 -14.27 20.51 -4.73
CA LEU A 58 -14.84 21.08 -5.95
C LEU A 58 -16.37 21.03 -5.97
N VAL A 59 -16.94 19.96 -5.44
CA VAL A 59 -18.39 19.79 -5.27
C VAL A 59 -18.95 20.82 -4.30
N LEU A 60 -18.31 21.00 -3.13
CA LEU A 60 -18.75 21.94 -2.10
C LEU A 60 -18.65 23.41 -2.54
N HIS A 61 -17.75 23.73 -3.48
CA HIS A 61 -17.56 25.08 -4.00
C HIS A 61 -18.25 25.30 -5.36
N GLU A 62 -19.11 24.36 -5.78
CA GLU A 62 -19.85 24.42 -7.06
C GLU A 62 -18.94 24.56 -8.30
N GLN A 63 -17.67 24.16 -8.18
CA GLN A 63 -16.67 24.22 -9.24
C GLN A 63 -16.69 22.95 -10.12
N LEU A 64 -17.46 21.94 -9.73
CA LEU A 64 -17.65 20.70 -10.48
C LEU A 64 -19.02 20.65 -11.15
N LYS A 65 -19.05 20.38 -12.46
CA LYS A 65 -20.29 20.12 -13.19
C LYS A 65 -20.76 18.69 -12.91
N ILE A 66 -21.95 18.56 -12.33
CA ILE A 66 -22.60 17.27 -12.01
C ILE A 66 -23.71 17.02 -13.05
N PRO A 67 -23.91 15.78 -13.55
CA PRO A 67 -23.22 14.54 -13.18
C PRO A 67 -21.77 14.50 -13.70
N TYR A 68 -20.88 13.93 -12.89
CA TYR A 68 -19.46 13.81 -13.19
C TYR A 68 -19.04 12.35 -13.14
N SER A 69 -18.19 11.94 -14.09
CA SER A 69 -17.61 10.60 -14.13
C SER A 69 -16.15 10.69 -14.52
N GLU A 70 -15.32 9.90 -13.85
CA GLU A 70 -13.87 9.86 -14.05
C GLU A 70 -13.34 8.44 -13.83
N ASP A 71 -12.38 8.01 -14.65
CA ASP A 71 -11.49 6.89 -14.35
C ASP A 71 -10.19 7.46 -13.77
N PHE A 72 -9.87 7.09 -12.52
CA PHE A 72 -8.65 7.51 -11.86
C PHE A 72 -7.92 6.34 -11.23
N ALA A 73 -6.72 6.01 -11.74
CA ALA A 73 -5.88 4.92 -11.22
C ALA A 73 -6.61 3.55 -11.12
N GLY A 74 -7.48 3.28 -12.10
CA GLY A 74 -8.32 2.08 -12.15
C GLY A 74 -9.46 2.07 -11.13
N TRP A 75 -9.86 3.25 -10.64
CA TRP A 75 -11.09 3.47 -9.90
C TRP A 75 -12.09 4.18 -10.81
N ASP A 76 -13.30 3.63 -10.89
CA ASP A 76 -14.43 4.29 -11.54
C ASP A 76 -15.12 5.20 -10.52
N ILE A 77 -15.06 6.51 -10.74
CA ILE A 77 -15.68 7.52 -9.89
C ILE A 77 -16.93 8.06 -10.60
N TYR A 78 -18.04 8.11 -9.87
CA TYR A 78 -19.31 8.66 -10.34
C TYR A 78 -19.91 9.57 -9.27
N ILE A 79 -20.25 10.80 -9.67
CA ILE A 79 -20.87 11.80 -8.79
C ILE A 79 -22.22 12.19 -9.38
N ASN A 80 -23.27 12.05 -8.57
CA ASN A 80 -24.62 12.39 -8.96
C ASN A 80 -25.33 13.20 -7.87
N SER A 81 -26.21 14.12 -8.28
CA SER A 81 -27.07 14.87 -7.38
C SER A 81 -28.49 14.32 -7.46
N LYS A 82 -29.05 13.89 -6.31
CA LYS A 82 -30.44 13.44 -6.21
C LYS A 82 -31.09 14.14 -5.02
N ASN A 83 -32.15 14.90 -5.25
CA ASN A 83 -32.90 15.63 -4.22
C ASN A 83 -32.01 16.50 -3.30
N ASN A 84 -31.11 17.31 -3.88
CA ASN A 84 -30.20 18.20 -3.14
C ASN A 84 -29.12 17.49 -2.31
N ILE A 85 -28.94 16.18 -2.50
CA ILE A 85 -27.90 15.37 -1.86
C ILE A 85 -26.94 14.91 -2.95
N ILE A 86 -25.64 15.11 -2.73
CA ILE A 86 -24.60 14.75 -3.70
C ILE A 86 -24.01 13.40 -3.25
N ASN A 87 -24.22 12.37 -4.06
CA ASN A 87 -23.68 11.04 -3.83
C ASN A 87 -22.43 10.86 -4.68
N LEU A 88 -21.30 10.61 -4.02
CA LEU A 88 -20.05 10.25 -4.62
C LEU A 88 -19.85 8.74 -4.44
N THR A 89 -19.84 8.02 -5.57
CA THR A 89 -19.59 6.58 -5.62
C THR A 89 -18.25 6.35 -6.29
N TYR A 90 -17.41 5.50 -5.70
CA TYR A 90 -16.18 5.06 -6.33
C TYR A 90 -16.00 3.55 -6.17
N THR A 91 -15.68 2.88 -7.27
CA THR A 91 -15.64 1.42 -7.36
C THR A 91 -14.30 0.96 -7.91
N LYS A 92 -13.75 -0.11 -7.31
CA LYS A 92 -12.59 -0.83 -7.84
C LYS A 92 -12.70 -2.31 -7.51
N GLU A 93 -12.47 -3.16 -8.50
CA GLU A 93 -12.42 -4.63 -8.36
C GLU A 93 -13.63 -5.20 -7.57
N GLY A 94 -14.83 -4.64 -7.80
CA GLY A 94 -16.08 -5.10 -7.16
C GLY A 94 -16.33 -4.58 -5.73
N LYS A 95 -15.45 -3.73 -5.19
CA LYS A 95 -15.72 -2.99 -3.94
C LYS A 95 -16.23 -1.59 -4.26
N GLU A 96 -17.49 -1.36 -3.98
CA GLU A 96 -18.15 -0.06 -4.10
C GLU A 96 -18.08 0.67 -2.77
N ASN A 97 -17.61 1.91 -2.78
CA ASN A 97 -17.68 2.81 -1.64
C ASN A 97 -18.56 4.00 -2.00
N ASN A 98 -19.47 4.35 -1.10
CA ASN A 98 -20.38 5.47 -1.26
C ASN A 98 -20.09 6.50 -0.17
N LYS A 99 -19.94 7.76 -0.59
CA LYS A 99 -19.85 8.92 0.29
C LYS A 99 -20.95 9.90 -0.06
N VAL A 100 -21.79 10.21 0.93
CA VAL A 100 -22.87 11.19 0.81
C VAL A 100 -22.34 12.56 1.28
N LEU A 101 -22.50 13.57 0.44
CA LEU A 101 -22.12 14.96 0.71
C LEU A 101 -23.36 15.83 0.81
N TYR A 102 -23.39 16.67 1.84
CA TYR A 102 -24.42 17.68 2.05
C TYR A 102 -23.83 19.05 1.68
N PRO A 103 -24.16 19.62 0.50
CA PRO A 103 -23.84 21.00 0.22
C PRO A 103 -24.52 21.89 1.28
N LYS A 104 -23.78 22.90 1.79
CA LYS A 104 -24.27 23.85 2.79
C LYS A 104 -25.27 24.84 2.22
#